data_AF-A0A2N2XL47-F1
#
_entry.id   AF-A0A2N2XL47-F1
#
_cell.length_a   1.000
_cell.length_b   1.000
_cell.length_c   1.000
_cell.angle_alpha   90.00
_cell.angle_beta   90.00
_cell.angle_gamma   90.00
#
_symmetry.space_group_name_H-M   'P 1'
#
loop_
_entity.id
_entity.type
_entity.pdbx_description
1 polymer ?
#
loop_
_entity_poly.entity_id
_entity_poly.type
_entity_poly.pdbx_seq_one_letter_code
_entity_poly.pdbx_strand_id
1 'polypeptide(L)'
;MNQTSTLNKLFRSNETTTIGKKRQMLWQHIVSLLYHLGPLSNPELSQLLNISIPTINRSLLYLIDLKIVSDLGLGNSIGGRRPNLFGINPESGFVLAIDISLFSVRIALMDLQNELVGRVLHFDTPLENTPEYVEFVIDKALKFTQ
;
A
#
# COMPACT_ATOMS: atom_id res chain seq x y z
N MET A 1 -1.11 11.75 14.43
CA MET A 1 -2.10 10.76 13.95
C MET A 1 -1.35 9.48 13.61
N ASN A 2 -1.61 8.36 14.29
CA ASN A 2 -0.89 7.11 14.01
C ASN A 2 -1.33 6.52 12.65
N GLN A 3 -0.37 6.08 11.83
CA GLN A 3 -0.56 5.59 10.45
C GLN A 3 -1.55 4.41 10.35
N THR A 4 -1.61 3.56 11.37
CA THR A 4 -2.58 2.45 11.49
C THR A 4 -4.04 2.92 11.39
N SER A 5 -4.36 4.15 11.79
CA SER A 5 -5.72 4.71 11.68
C SER A 5 -6.08 5.15 10.26
N THR A 6 -5.09 5.48 9.42
CA THR A 6 -5.31 6.04 8.08
C THR A 6 -5.56 4.96 7.03
N LEU A 7 -4.77 3.89 7.01
CA LEU A 7 -5.05 2.74 6.14
C LEU A 7 -6.37 2.06 6.51
N ASN A 8 -6.66 1.92 7.81
CA ASN A 8 -7.96 1.44 8.26
C ASN A 8 -9.12 2.36 7.82
N LYS A 9 -8.90 3.67 7.71
CA LYS A 9 -9.91 4.58 7.16
C LYS A 9 -10.13 4.35 5.65
N LEU A 10 -9.08 4.05 4.87
CA LEU A 10 -9.21 3.73 3.45
C LEU A 10 -9.92 2.37 3.22
N PHE A 11 -9.65 1.37 4.06
CA PHE A 11 -10.13 -0.01 3.85
C PHE A 11 -11.33 -0.43 4.71
N ARG A 12 -11.62 0.25 5.84
CA ARG A 12 -12.59 -0.22 6.85
C ARG A 12 -13.59 0.83 7.35
N SER A 13 -13.60 2.06 6.84
CA SER A 13 -14.65 3.01 7.27
C SER A 13 -16.00 2.65 6.64
N ASN A 14 -16.98 2.33 7.49
CA ASN A 14 -18.37 2.10 7.10
C ASN A 14 -19.04 3.43 6.69
N GLU A 15 -18.65 4.04 5.57
CA GLU A 15 -19.46 5.11 4.99
C GLU A 15 -20.78 4.50 4.48
N THR A 16 -21.87 4.73 5.23
CA THR A 16 -23.20 4.13 4.98
C THR A 16 -23.90 4.75 3.76
N THR A 17 -23.41 5.87 3.23
CA THR A 17 -24.01 6.54 2.06
C THR A 17 -23.43 6.02 0.74
N THR A 18 -24.29 5.87 -0.28
CA THR A 18 -23.91 5.41 -1.63
C THR A 18 -22.83 6.28 -2.27
N ILE A 19 -22.87 7.59 -2.00
CA ILE A 19 -21.88 8.56 -2.52
C ILE A 19 -20.51 8.33 -1.87
N GLY A 20 -20.49 8.07 -0.55
CA GLY A 20 -19.27 7.76 0.18
C GLY A 20 -18.58 6.49 -0.33
N LYS A 21 -19.35 5.41 -0.48
CA LYS A 21 -18.84 4.13 -1.02
C LYS A 21 -18.24 4.26 -2.42
N LYS A 22 -18.88 5.03 -3.32
CA LYS A 22 -18.35 5.27 -4.68
C LYS A 22 -17.00 5.97 -4.65
N ARG A 23 -16.85 6.96 -3.78
CA ARG A 23 -15.59 7.69 -3.60
C ARG A 23 -14.50 6.80 -3.01
N GLN A 24 -14.83 5.98 -2.02
CA GLN A 24 -13.90 5.02 -1.42
C GLN A 24 -13.39 4.00 -2.45
N MET A 25 -14.29 3.45 -3.28
CA MET A 25 -13.89 2.55 -4.37
C MET A 25 -12.95 3.24 -5.36
N LEU A 26 -13.20 4.52 -5.70
CA LEU A 26 -12.29 5.28 -6.55
C LEU A 26 -10.89 5.40 -5.92
N TRP A 27 -10.80 5.69 -4.62
CA TRP A 27 -9.52 5.77 -3.92
C TRP A 27 -8.77 4.44 -3.93
N GLN A 28 -9.47 3.33 -3.68
CA GLN A 28 -8.89 1.99 -3.75
C GLN A 28 -8.37 1.68 -5.15
N HIS A 29 -9.10 2.04 -6.21
CA HIS A 29 -8.64 1.85 -7.58
C HIS A 29 -7.42 2.72 -7.91
N ILE A 30 -7.39 3.98 -7.49
CA ILE A 30 -6.22 4.85 -7.70
C ILE A 30 -4.98 4.24 -7.01
N VAL A 31 -5.10 3.87 -5.74
CA VAL A 31 -4.01 3.25 -4.97
C VAL A 31 -3.56 1.94 -5.63
N SER A 32 -4.49 1.10 -6.07
CA SER A 32 -4.17 -0.15 -6.77
C SER A 32 -3.42 0.08 -8.08
N LEU A 33 -3.84 1.05 -8.90
CA LEU A 33 -3.12 1.39 -10.14
C LEU A 33 -1.71 1.88 -9.86
N LEU A 34 -1.53 2.79 -8.88
CA LEU A 34 -0.22 3.31 -8.50
C LEU A 34 0.70 2.22 -7.91
N TYR A 35 0.12 1.24 -7.21
CA TYR A 35 0.84 0.11 -6.65
C TYR A 35 1.32 -0.87 -7.74
N HIS A 36 0.47 -1.20 -8.71
CA HIS A 36 0.79 -2.22 -9.73
C HIS A 36 1.54 -1.66 -10.95
N LEU A 37 1.24 -0.42 -11.36
CA LEU A 37 1.81 0.19 -12.57
C LEU A 37 2.94 1.18 -12.24
N GLY A 38 3.15 1.48 -10.96
CA GLY A 38 4.11 2.49 -10.52
C GLY A 38 3.59 3.92 -10.71
N PRO A 39 4.50 4.91 -10.79
CA PRO A 39 4.14 6.32 -10.92
C PRO A 39 3.28 6.62 -12.15
N LEU A 40 2.15 7.28 -11.94
CA LEU A 40 1.22 7.70 -13.00
C LEU A 40 0.85 9.18 -12.86
N SER A 41 0.55 9.81 -13.98
CA SER A 41 0.04 11.18 -14.01
C SER A 41 -1.48 11.26 -13.88
N ASN A 42 -1.96 12.46 -13.54
CA ASN A 42 -3.39 12.80 -13.50
C ASN A 42 -4.15 12.38 -14.79
N PRO A 43 -3.67 12.72 -16.01
CA PRO A 43 -4.30 12.29 -17.26
C PRO A 43 -4.32 10.77 -17.45
N GLU A 44 -3.23 10.06 -17.11
CA GLU A 44 -3.17 8.60 -17.23
C GLU A 44 -4.17 7.92 -16.30
N LEU A 45 -4.24 8.34 -15.03
CA LEU A 45 -5.24 7.85 -14.09
C LEU A 45 -6.68 8.15 -14.55
N SER A 46 -6.91 9.33 -15.10
CA SER A 46 -8.20 9.73 -15.68
C SER A 46 -8.61 8.82 -16.83
N GLN A 47 -7.69 8.51 -17.73
CA GLN A 47 -7.91 7.62 -18.87
C GLN A 47 -8.14 6.17 -18.43
N LEU A 48 -7.30 5.63 -17.54
CA LEU A 48 -7.39 4.26 -17.06
C LEU A 48 -8.68 3.99 -16.29
N LEU A 49 -9.15 4.96 -15.50
CA LEU A 49 -10.35 4.82 -14.67
C LEU A 49 -11.62 5.32 -15.36
N ASN A 50 -11.52 5.96 -16.52
CA ASN A 50 -12.62 6.67 -17.20
C ASN A 50 -13.35 7.67 -16.27
N ILE A 51 -12.58 8.44 -15.51
CA ILE A 51 -13.06 9.45 -14.56
C ILE A 51 -12.46 10.80 -14.92
N SER A 52 -13.22 11.88 -14.76
CA SER A 52 -12.75 13.22 -15.11
C SER A 52 -11.51 13.65 -14.31
N ILE A 53 -10.57 14.34 -14.98
CA ILE A 53 -9.33 14.87 -14.37
C ILE A 53 -9.58 15.64 -13.07
N PRO A 54 -10.60 16.53 -12.95
CA PRO A 54 -10.86 17.24 -11.69
C PRO A 54 -11.22 16.30 -10.52
N THR A 55 -11.89 15.18 -10.80
CA THR A 55 -12.28 14.20 -9.77
C THR A 55 -11.09 13.35 -9.33
N ILE A 56 -10.24 12.95 -10.27
CA ILE A 56 -8.96 12.30 -9.99
C ILE A 56 -8.07 13.22 -9.15
N ASN A 57 -7.93 14.49 -9.56
CA ASN A 57 -7.09 15.45 -8.85
C ASN A 57 -7.55 15.68 -7.41
N ARG A 58 -8.87 15.84 -7.17
CA ARG A 58 -9.41 15.91 -5.80
C ARG A 58 -9.13 14.66 -4.98
N SER A 59 -9.19 13.49 -5.61
CA SER A 59 -8.93 12.21 -4.93
C SER A 59 -7.45 12.04 -4.57
N LEU A 60 -6.54 12.44 -5.46
CA LEU A 60 -5.10 12.43 -5.20
C LEU A 60 -4.72 13.41 -4.10
N LEU A 61 -5.24 14.64 -4.11
CA LEU A 61 -4.98 15.59 -3.04
C LEU A 61 -5.43 15.05 -1.67
N TYR A 62 -6.58 14.36 -1.62
CA TYR A 62 -7.04 13.69 -0.42
C TYR A 62 -6.11 12.54 0.02
N LEU A 63 -5.68 11.69 -0.93
CA LEU A 63 -4.77 10.58 -0.65
C LEU A 63 -3.36 11.05 -0.23
N ILE A 64 -2.92 12.20 -0.73
CA ILE A 64 -1.67 12.88 -0.33
C ILE A 64 -1.79 13.42 1.10
N ASP A 65 -2.91 14.02 1.45
CA ASP A 65 -3.19 14.46 2.82
C ASP A 65 -3.17 13.28 3.81
N LEU A 66 -3.72 12.14 3.38
CA LEU A 66 -3.63 10.87 4.11
C LEU A 66 -2.24 10.23 4.10
N LYS A 67 -1.26 10.80 3.40
CA LYS A 67 0.10 10.27 3.22
C LYS A 67 0.15 8.90 2.55
N ILE A 68 -0.87 8.47 1.83
CA ILE A 68 -0.91 7.19 1.10
C ILE A 68 -0.26 7.33 -0.28
N VAL A 69 -0.43 8.50 -0.89
CA VAL A 69 0.15 8.86 -2.19
C VAL A 69 1.13 10.01 -1.99
N SER A 70 2.21 10.03 -2.78
CA SER A 70 3.18 11.10 -2.85
C SER A 70 3.12 11.78 -4.22
N ASP A 71 3.32 13.10 -4.21
CA ASP A 71 3.64 13.87 -5.41
C ASP A 71 5.12 13.64 -5.74
N LEU A 72 5.39 13.05 -6.90
CA LEU A 72 6.74 12.72 -7.37
C LEU A 72 7.30 13.80 -8.31
N GLY A 73 6.57 14.90 -8.49
CA GLY A 73 6.98 16.02 -9.32
C GLY A 73 6.84 15.75 -10.82
N LEU A 74 7.63 16.48 -11.61
CA LEU A 74 7.51 16.46 -13.07
C LEU A 74 8.05 15.17 -13.68
N GLY A 75 7.22 14.48 -14.46
CA GLY A 75 7.65 13.33 -15.26
C GLY A 75 8.52 13.71 -16.46
N ASN A 76 9.20 12.71 -17.01
CA ASN A 76 9.97 12.85 -18.25
C ASN A 76 9.02 13.11 -19.43
N SER A 77 9.27 14.17 -20.19
CA SER A 77 8.56 14.41 -21.46
C SER A 77 9.51 14.94 -22.52
N ILE A 78 9.36 14.40 -23.74
CA ILE A 78 10.09 14.78 -24.95
C ILE A 78 9.41 15.99 -25.65
N GLY A 79 8.21 16.40 -25.22
CA GLY A 79 7.50 17.59 -25.71
C GLY A 79 6.17 17.90 -25.00
N GLY A 80 5.81 19.17 -24.86
CA GLY A 80 4.58 19.65 -24.18
C GLY A 80 4.74 19.99 -22.69
N ARG A 81 3.64 20.33 -22.00
CA ARG A 81 3.65 20.58 -20.55
C ARG A 81 3.91 19.27 -19.81
N ARG A 82 5.01 19.20 -19.05
CA ARG A 82 5.37 18.02 -18.26
C ARG A 82 4.24 17.70 -17.26
N PRO A 83 3.65 16.50 -17.31
CA PRO A 83 2.64 16.12 -16.34
C PRO A 83 3.29 15.83 -14.98
N ASN A 84 2.54 16.11 -13.91
CA ASN A 84 2.94 15.76 -12.56
C ASN A 84 2.67 14.27 -12.32
N LEU A 85 3.66 13.56 -11.79
CA LEU A 85 3.57 12.14 -11.46
C LEU A 85 3.19 11.96 -9.99
N PHE A 86 2.37 10.96 -9.74
CA PHE A 86 1.95 10.53 -8.42
C PHE A 86 2.35 9.09 -8.23
N GLY A 87 2.73 8.70 -7.01
CA GLY A 87 3.08 7.32 -6.69
C GLY A 87 2.68 6.96 -5.27
N ILE A 88 2.73 5.68 -4.93
CA ILE A 88 2.53 5.24 -3.54
C ILE A 88 3.63 5.85 -2.67
N ASN A 89 3.24 6.28 -1.47
CA ASN A 89 4.21 6.64 -0.45
C ASN A 89 4.74 5.37 0.25
N PRO A 90 6.05 5.03 0.15
CA PRO A 90 6.64 3.85 0.79
C PRO A 90 6.35 3.74 2.26
N GLU A 91 6.45 4.86 2.96
CA GLU A 91 6.34 4.90 4.42
C GLU A 91 4.88 4.95 4.90
N SER A 92 3.91 4.81 4.00
CA SER A 92 2.49 4.88 4.35
C SER A 92 1.93 3.59 4.95
N GLY A 93 2.68 2.50 4.82
CA GLY A 93 2.40 1.23 5.46
C GLY A 93 3.55 0.25 5.24
N PHE A 94 3.51 -0.84 6.01
CA PHE A 94 4.43 -1.96 5.83
C PHE A 94 3.63 -3.25 5.74
N VAL A 95 4.15 -4.20 4.97
CA VAL A 95 3.63 -5.55 4.84
C VAL A 95 4.57 -6.49 5.56
N LEU A 96 4.08 -7.16 6.61
CA LEU A 96 4.78 -8.27 7.24
C LEU A 96 4.38 -9.56 6.53
N ALA A 97 5.30 -10.11 5.75
CA ALA A 97 5.14 -11.38 5.06
C ALA A 97 5.73 -12.52 5.90
N ILE A 98 4.93 -13.57 6.10
CA ILE A 98 5.35 -14.80 6.78
C ILE A 98 5.20 -15.95 5.80
N ASP A 99 6.31 -16.58 5.45
CA ASP A 99 6.36 -17.80 4.62
C ASP A 99 6.62 -19.00 5.54
N ILE A 100 5.62 -19.88 5.65
CA ILE A 100 5.69 -21.09 6.46
C ILE A 100 5.82 -22.28 5.51
N SER A 101 7.03 -22.86 5.48
CA SER A 101 7.36 -24.07 4.73
C SER A 101 7.44 -25.27 5.67
N LEU A 102 7.54 -26.49 5.11
CA LEU A 102 7.60 -27.73 5.90
C LEU A 102 8.77 -27.80 6.88
N PHE A 103 9.88 -27.13 6.59
CA PHE A 103 11.12 -27.18 7.39
C PHE A 103 11.68 -25.80 7.75
N SER A 104 10.95 -24.73 7.43
CA SER A 104 11.42 -23.39 7.72
C SER A 104 10.30 -22.38 7.84
N VAL A 105 10.52 -21.35 8.65
CA VAL A 105 9.71 -20.13 8.67
C VAL A 105 10.58 -18.97 8.24
N ARG A 106 10.10 -18.17 7.28
CA ARG A 106 10.71 -16.90 6.89
C ARG A 106 9.79 -15.75 7.20
N ILE A 107 10.36 -14.65 7.70
CA ILE A 107 9.62 -13.43 8.01
C ILE A 107 10.33 -12.26 7.36
N ALA A 108 9.59 -11.46 6.59
CA ALA A 108 10.08 -10.27 5.92
C ALA A 108 9.14 -9.09 6.16
N LEU A 109 9.69 -7.89 6.32
CA LEU A 109 8.95 -6.64 6.28
C LEU A 109 9.26 -5.98 4.95
N MET A 110 8.22 -5.53 4.27
CA MET A 110 8.32 -4.83 3.02
C MET A 110 7.58 -3.50 3.13
N ASP A 111 8.05 -2.50 2.40
CA ASP A 111 7.27 -1.28 2.17
C ASP A 111 6.21 -1.53 1.10
N LEU A 112 5.43 -0.49 0.76
CA LEU A 112 4.38 -0.59 -0.24
C LEU A 112 4.88 -0.48 -1.69
N GLN A 113 6.20 -0.46 -1.93
CA GLN A 113 6.82 -0.65 -3.24
C GLN A 113 7.36 -2.08 -3.38
N ASN A 114 7.13 -2.94 -2.39
CA ASN A 114 7.65 -4.30 -2.29
C ASN A 114 9.16 -4.37 -2.06
N GLU A 115 9.76 -3.29 -1.54
CA GLU A 115 11.18 -3.30 -1.17
C GLU A 115 11.35 -3.82 0.26
N LEU A 116 12.40 -4.61 0.48
CA LEU A 116 12.70 -5.17 1.79
C LEU A 116 13.12 -4.09 2.78
N VAL A 117 12.38 -3.99 3.88
CA VAL A 117 12.70 -3.14 5.01
C VAL A 117 13.52 -3.97 5.99
N GLY A 118 14.82 -4.07 5.71
CA GLY A 118 15.78 -4.80 6.53
C GLY A 118 16.02 -6.24 6.09
N ARG A 119 16.39 -7.10 7.05
CA ARG A 119 16.80 -8.49 6.78
C ARG A 119 15.62 -9.46 6.88
N VAL A 120 15.58 -10.47 6.04
CA VAL A 120 14.65 -11.60 6.22
C VAL A 120 15.09 -12.42 7.43
N LEU A 121 14.18 -12.67 8.37
CA LEU A 121 14.42 -13.67 9.42
C LEU A 121 14.16 -15.06 8.84
N HIS A 122 15.04 -16.00 9.15
CA HIS A 122 14.94 -17.39 8.73
C HIS A 122 15.09 -18.28 9.96
N PHE A 123 14.17 -19.21 10.14
CA PHE A 123 14.17 -20.18 11.22
C PHE A 123 14.04 -21.58 10.64
N ASP A 124 15.03 -22.44 10.89
CA ASP A 124 14.97 -23.85 10.54
C ASP A 124 14.16 -24.59 11.59
N THR A 125 12.87 -24.81 11.30
CA THR A 125 11.94 -25.51 12.18
C THR A 125 10.96 -26.31 11.34
N PRO A 126 10.71 -27.59 11.67
CA PRO A 126 9.65 -28.34 11.03
C PRO A 126 8.29 -27.71 11.34
N LEU A 127 7.37 -27.78 10.39
CA LEU A 127 5.99 -27.38 10.60
C LEU A 127 5.31 -28.34 11.58
N GLU A 128 4.76 -27.79 12.66
CA GLU A 128 3.98 -28.53 13.64
C GLU A 128 2.56 -27.98 13.75
N ASN A 129 1.57 -28.88 13.85
CA ASN A 129 0.16 -28.49 14.03
C ASN A 129 -0.17 -28.39 15.53
N THR A 130 0.48 -27.45 16.21
CA THR A 130 0.37 -27.26 17.66
C THR A 130 0.15 -25.76 17.97
N PRO A 131 -0.59 -25.43 19.05
CA PRO A 131 -0.70 -24.05 19.52
C PRO A 131 0.66 -23.38 19.77
N GLU A 132 1.62 -24.13 20.28
CA GLU A 132 2.98 -23.67 20.58
C GLU A 132 3.72 -23.20 19.33
N TYR A 133 3.51 -23.88 18.20
CA TYR A 133 4.09 -23.46 16.91
C TYR A 133 3.49 -22.13 16.44
N VAL A 134 2.19 -21.93 16.63
CA VAL A 134 1.53 -20.65 16.30
C VAL A 134 2.06 -19.52 17.18
N GLU A 135 2.19 -19.75 18.49
CA GLU A 135 2.76 -18.79 19.43
C GLU A 135 4.21 -18.44 19.07
N PHE A 136 5.01 -19.44 18.67
CA PHE A 136 6.37 -19.24 18.16
C PHE A 136 6.38 -18.28 16.96
N VAL A 137 5.54 -18.52 15.95
CA VAL A 137 5.47 -17.65 14.75
C VAL A 137 5.05 -16.23 15.12
N ILE A 138 4.07 -16.08 16.01
CA ILE A 138 3.60 -14.76 16.49
C ILE A 138 4.71 -14.02 17.25
N ASP A 139 5.42 -14.68 18.18
CA ASP A 139 6.55 -14.08 18.91
C ASP A 139 7.64 -13.57 17.95
N LYS A 140 8.00 -14.38 16.93
CA LYS A 140 9.00 -13.97 15.94
C LYS A 140 8.52 -12.82 15.07
N ALA A 141 7.25 -12.83 14.67
CA ALA A 141 6.63 -11.77 13.89
C ALA A 141 6.61 -10.44 14.66
N LEU A 142 6.22 -10.46 15.94
CA LEU A 142 6.16 -9.25 16.78
C LEU A 142 7.54 -8.64 17.03
N LYS A 143 8.57 -9.47 17.22
CA LYS A 143 9.97 -9.01 17.36
C LYS A 143 10.52 -8.32 16.11
N PHE A 144 9.90 -8.53 14.96
CA PHE A 144 10.29 -7.85 13.73
C PHE A 144 9.73 -6.42 13.62
N THR A 145 8.77 -6.08 14.49
CA THR A 145 8.06 -4.79 14.49
C THR A 145 8.48 -3.84 15.63
N GLN A 146 9.39 -4.27 16.52
CA GLN A 146 9.95 -3.50 17.64
C GLN A 146 11.35 -3.00 17.28
#